data_AF-A0A1F3V4R6-F1
#
_entry.id   AF-A0A1F3V4R6-F1
#
_cell.length_a   1.000
_cell.length_b   1.000
_cell.length_c   1.000
_cell.angle_alpha   90.00
_cell.angle_beta   90.00
_cell.angle_gamma   90.00
#
_symmetry.space_group_name_H-M   'P 1'
#
loop_
_entity.id
_entity.type
_entity.pdbx_description
1 polymer ?
#
loop_
_entity_poly.entity_id
_entity_poly.type
_entity_poly.pdbx_seq_one_letter_code
_entity_poly.pdbx_strand_id
1 'polypeptide(L)'
;MGSEKKNNTIVELLNQVRRANSDEKFLELLNLGGNACALEIAKSQNATPSILDYLLRFRPVAIRHAVAKNNNTSISTLEALTSDSEMLVRDSAKVNLLLRASVR
;
A
#
# COMPACT_ATOMS: atom_id res chain seq x y z
N MET A 1 21.50 -18.11 -12.86
CA MET A 1 21.81 -16.78 -13.45
C MET A 1 20.59 -15.89 -13.74
N GLY A 2 19.45 -16.40 -14.25
CA GLY A 2 18.26 -15.56 -14.51
C GLY A 2 17.41 -15.21 -13.26
N SER A 3 17.37 -16.10 -12.26
CA SER A 3 16.66 -15.91 -11.00
C SER A 3 17.40 -14.95 -10.05
N GLU A 4 18.72 -15.07 -9.92
CA GLU A 4 19.55 -14.20 -9.08
C GLU A 4 19.56 -12.75 -9.56
N LYS A 5 19.61 -12.52 -10.88
CA LYS A 5 19.51 -11.16 -11.44
C LYS A 5 18.17 -10.51 -11.12
N LYS A 6 17.05 -11.25 -11.28
CA LYS A 6 15.70 -10.75 -10.93
C LYS A 6 15.56 -10.46 -9.43
N ASN A 7 16.12 -11.32 -8.58
CA ASN A 7 16.11 -11.12 -7.12
C ASN A 7 16.95 -9.90 -6.72
N ASN A 8 18.11 -9.68 -7.33
CA ASN A 8 18.91 -8.47 -7.09
C ASN A 8 18.18 -7.21 -7.57
N THR A 9 17.47 -7.28 -8.71
CA THR A 9 16.67 -6.15 -9.20
C THR A 9 15.52 -5.80 -8.26
N ILE A 10 14.80 -6.78 -7.71
CA ILE A 10 13.67 -6.46 -6.82
C ILE A 10 14.14 -5.84 -5.51
N VAL A 11 15.25 -6.33 -4.94
CA VAL A 11 15.84 -5.75 -3.72
C VAL A 11 16.21 -4.29 -3.91
N GLU A 12 16.76 -3.93 -5.07
CA GLU A 12 17.11 -2.55 -5.38
C GLU A 12 15.86 -1.65 -5.49
N LEU A 13 14.81 -2.14 -6.15
CA LEU A 13 13.54 -1.40 -6.23
C LEU A 13 12.92 -1.18 -4.84
N LEU A 14 12.96 -2.18 -3.95
CA LEU A 14 12.45 -2.02 -2.59
C LEU A 14 13.29 -1.02 -1.77
N ASN A 15 14.61 -0.96 -1.98
CA ASN A 15 15.44 0.06 -1.36
C ASN A 15 15.10 1.47 -1.86
N GLN A 16 14.75 1.61 -3.14
CA GLN A 16 14.25 2.87 -3.68
C GLN A 16 12.88 3.24 -3.10
N VAL A 17 11.96 2.28 -2.92
CA VAL A 17 10.66 2.53 -2.26
C VAL A 17 10.86 3.12 -0.86
N ARG A 18 11.81 2.58 -0.08
CA ARG A 18 12.11 3.06 1.28
C ARG A 18 12.61 4.50 1.34
N ARG A 19 13.20 5.01 0.25
CA ARG A 19 13.73 6.37 0.14
C ARG A 19 12.79 7.33 -0.59
N ALA A 20 11.75 6.80 -1.25
CA ALA A 20 10.80 7.58 -2.02
C ALA A 20 9.87 8.39 -1.09
N ASN A 21 9.52 9.58 -1.57
CA ASN A 21 8.69 10.55 -0.85
C ASN A 21 7.76 11.33 -1.80
N SER A 22 7.54 10.84 -3.03
CA SER A 22 6.62 11.44 -3.98
C SER A 22 5.81 10.38 -4.71
N ASP A 23 4.60 10.75 -5.12
CA ASP A 23 3.71 9.86 -5.87
C ASP A 23 4.29 9.49 -7.23
N GLU A 24 4.96 10.42 -7.91
CA GLU A 24 5.62 10.15 -9.19
C GLU A 24 6.65 9.03 -9.04
N LYS A 25 7.48 9.09 -7.99
CA LYS A 25 8.50 8.06 -7.75
C LYS A 25 7.85 6.73 -7.35
N PHE A 26 6.79 6.75 -6.55
CA PHE A 26 6.04 5.54 -6.23
C PHE A 26 5.43 4.89 -7.47
N LEU A 27 4.81 5.66 -8.37
CA LEU A 27 4.25 5.16 -9.61
C LEU A 27 5.32 4.55 -10.53
N GLU A 28 6.48 5.19 -10.65
CA GLU A 28 7.62 4.63 -11.38
C GLU A 28 8.01 3.25 -10.81
N LEU A 29 8.17 3.16 -9.48
CA LEU A 29 8.55 1.91 -8.80
C LEU A 29 7.47 0.83 -8.87
N LEU A 30 6.19 1.20 -8.91
CA LEU A 30 5.08 0.28 -9.15
C LEU A 30 5.14 -0.33 -10.55
N ASN A 31 5.42 0.48 -11.56
CA ASN A 31 5.55 0.01 -12.95
C ASN A 31 6.72 -0.97 -13.12
N LEU A 32 7.78 -0.81 -12.32
CA LEU A 32 8.96 -1.66 -12.37
C LEU A 32 8.84 -2.93 -11.50
N GLY A 33 8.30 -2.82 -10.29
CA GLY A 33 8.31 -3.90 -9.29
C GLY A 33 6.96 -4.50 -8.94
N GLY A 34 5.87 -4.00 -9.53
CA GLY A 34 4.52 -4.54 -9.41
C GLY A 34 4.07 -4.76 -7.96
N ASN A 35 3.57 -5.96 -7.68
CA ASN A 35 3.01 -6.32 -6.36
C ASN A 35 4.00 -6.16 -5.20
N ALA A 36 5.29 -6.39 -5.43
CA ALA A 36 6.30 -6.31 -4.37
C ALA A 36 6.52 -4.84 -3.95
N CYS A 37 6.67 -3.93 -4.92
CA CYS A 37 6.71 -2.50 -4.64
C CYS A 37 5.38 -2.01 -4.05
N ALA A 38 4.24 -2.46 -4.57
CA ALA A 38 2.93 -2.07 -4.06
C ALA A 38 2.75 -2.38 -2.58
N LEU A 39 3.18 -3.57 -2.13
CA LEU A 39 3.10 -3.93 -0.72
C LEU A 39 3.98 -3.03 0.15
N GLU A 40 5.20 -2.73 -0.27
CA GLU A 40 6.11 -1.87 0.50
C GLU A 40 5.65 -0.40 0.49
N ILE A 41 5.09 0.09 -0.62
CA ILE A 41 4.49 1.44 -0.71
C ILE A 41 3.29 1.54 0.22
N ALA A 42 2.40 0.54 0.25
CA ALA A 42 1.24 0.54 1.13
C ALA A 42 1.62 0.62 2.63
N LYS A 43 2.81 0.15 3.01
CA LYS A 43 3.33 0.23 4.39
C LYS A 43 4.07 1.55 4.68
N SER A 44 4.39 2.34 3.65
CA SER A 44 5.20 3.54 3.80
C SER A 44 4.44 4.66 4.51
N GLN A 45 5.10 5.34 5.44
CA GLN A 45 4.58 6.55 6.09
C GLN A 45 4.60 7.77 5.16
N ASN A 46 5.37 7.70 4.07
CA ASN A 46 5.40 8.74 3.04
C ASN A 46 4.32 8.54 1.97
N ALA A 47 3.57 7.43 2.02
CA ALA A 47 2.49 7.19 1.07
C ALA A 47 1.38 8.22 1.28
N THR A 48 1.02 8.92 0.21
CA THR A 48 -0.09 9.86 0.21
C THR A 48 -1.44 9.13 0.17
N PRO A 49 -2.56 9.80 0.51
CA PRO A 49 -3.88 9.24 0.25
C PRO A 49 -4.07 8.83 -1.22
N SER A 50 -3.60 9.65 -2.17
CA SER A 50 -3.74 9.42 -3.61
C SER A 50 -3.07 8.12 -4.08
N ILE A 51 -1.83 7.86 -3.65
CA ILE A 51 -1.15 6.61 -4.03
C ILE A 51 -1.79 5.41 -3.33
N LEU A 52 -2.24 5.54 -2.08
CA LEU A 52 -2.93 4.46 -1.36
C LEU A 52 -4.26 4.09 -2.03
N ASP A 53 -5.02 5.07 -2.51
CA ASP A 53 -6.23 4.87 -3.30
C ASP A 53 -5.91 4.16 -4.63
N TYR A 54 -4.81 4.53 -5.29
CA TYR A 54 -4.34 3.87 -6.51
C TYR A 54 -4.02 2.38 -6.29
N LEU A 55 -3.45 2.03 -5.13
CA LEU A 55 -3.08 0.65 -4.79
C LEU A 55 -4.28 -0.30 -4.66
N LEU A 56 -5.51 0.19 -4.54
CA LEU A 56 -6.72 -0.66 -4.54
C LEU A 56 -6.92 -1.43 -5.86
N ARG A 57 -6.27 -0.98 -6.94
CA ARG A 57 -6.27 -1.68 -8.24
C ARG A 57 -5.51 -3.02 -8.19
N PHE A 58 -4.70 -3.24 -7.15
CA PHE A 58 -3.91 -4.46 -6.98
C PHE A 58 -4.71 -5.57 -6.28
N ARG A 59 -4.73 -6.76 -6.89
CA ARG A 59 -5.50 -7.92 -6.39
C ARG A 59 -5.00 -8.56 -5.09
N PRO A 60 -3.70 -8.59 -4.75
CA PRO A 60 -3.25 -9.27 -3.54
C PRO A 60 -3.84 -8.69 -2.26
N VAL A 61 -4.38 -9.57 -1.42
CA VAL A 61 -4.99 -9.23 -0.12
C VAL A 61 -4.02 -8.49 0.79
N ALA A 62 -2.74 -8.88 0.79
CA ALA A 62 -1.71 -8.26 1.59
C ALA A 62 -1.54 -6.75 1.29
N ILE A 63 -1.75 -6.33 0.04
CA ILE A 63 -1.65 -4.92 -0.35
C ILE A 63 -2.86 -4.16 0.19
N ARG A 64 -4.09 -4.65 -0.06
CA ARG A 64 -5.31 -3.99 0.44
C ARG A 64 -5.37 -3.95 1.96
N HIS A 65 -4.89 -5.00 2.63
CA HIS A 65 -4.75 -5.04 4.08
C HIS A 65 -3.75 -3.99 4.58
N ALA A 66 -2.59 -3.84 3.91
CA ALA A 66 -1.62 -2.81 4.25
C ALA A 66 -2.18 -1.40 4.04
N VAL A 67 -2.93 -1.16 2.94
CA VAL A 67 -3.67 0.10 2.72
C VAL A 67 -4.67 0.33 3.84
N ALA A 68 -5.49 -0.67 4.21
CA ALA A 68 -6.45 -0.55 5.29
C ALA A 68 -5.82 -0.18 6.64
N LYS A 69 -4.57 -0.60 6.89
CA LYS A 69 -3.81 -0.29 8.11
C LYS A 69 -3.06 1.03 8.09
N ASN A 70 -2.85 1.65 6.92
CA ASN A 70 -2.03 2.84 6.83
C ASN A 70 -2.80 4.08 7.35
N ASN A 71 -2.14 4.89 8.19
CA ASN A 71 -2.72 6.08 8.81
C ASN A 71 -2.94 7.24 7.82
N ASN A 72 -2.35 7.18 6.62
CA ASN A 72 -2.54 8.17 5.58
C ASN A 72 -3.68 7.80 4.61
N THR A 73 -4.22 6.58 4.68
CA THR A 73 -5.32 6.15 3.80
C THR A 73 -6.52 7.07 3.94
N SER A 74 -7.14 7.48 2.84
CA SER A 74 -8.31 8.37 2.88
C SER A 74 -9.50 7.73 3.63
N ILE A 75 -10.35 8.55 4.25
CA ILE A 75 -11.58 8.04 4.91
C ILE A 75 -12.46 7.30 3.90
N SER A 76 -12.64 7.85 2.70
CA SER A 76 -13.42 7.23 1.62
C SER A 76 -12.88 5.86 1.22
N THR A 77 -11.55 5.71 1.15
CA THR A 77 -10.95 4.40 0.84
C THR A 77 -11.13 3.42 1.99
N LEU A 78 -10.98 3.86 3.24
CA LEU A 78 -11.26 2.99 4.37
C LEU A 78 -12.72 2.54 4.39
N GLU A 79 -13.67 3.44 4.13
CA GLU A 79 -15.10 3.12 4.00
C GLU A 79 -15.34 2.06 2.93
N ALA A 80 -14.75 2.21 1.74
CA ALA A 80 -14.83 1.20 0.69
C ALA A 80 -14.26 -0.15 1.14
N LEU A 81 -13.11 -0.15 1.83
CA LEU A 81 -12.45 -1.35 2.33
C LEU A 81 -13.22 -2.05 3.46
N THR A 82 -14.16 -1.39 4.14
CA THR A 82 -15.04 -2.06 5.11
C THR A 82 -15.97 -3.11 4.48
N SER A 83 -16.14 -3.05 3.15
CA SER A 83 -16.90 -4.00 2.34
C SER A 83 -16.01 -4.94 1.52
N ASP A 84 -14.69 -4.98 1.78
CA ASP A 84 -13.76 -5.88 1.08
C ASP A 84 -14.17 -7.35 1.24
N SER A 85 -13.84 -8.20 0.27
CA SER A 85 -14.14 -9.64 0.33
C SER A 85 -13.42 -10.33 1.50
N GLU A 86 -12.25 -9.82 1.89
CA GLU A 86 -11.40 -10.42 2.92
C GLU A 86 -11.64 -9.84 4.31
N MET A 87 -11.89 -10.71 5.28
CA MET A 87 -12.21 -10.32 6.66
C MET A 87 -11.12 -9.45 7.28
N LEU A 88 -9.84 -9.83 7.11
CA LEU A 88 -8.70 -9.09 7.65
C LEU A 88 -8.62 -7.65 7.11
N VAL A 89 -9.02 -7.44 5.86
CA VAL A 89 -9.06 -6.12 5.23
C VAL A 89 -10.20 -5.29 5.82
N ARG A 90 -11.41 -5.86 5.89
CA ARG A 90 -12.58 -5.20 6.48
C ARG A 90 -12.32 -4.76 7.92
N ASP A 91 -11.77 -5.66 8.74
CA ASP A 91 -11.55 -5.40 10.17
C ASP A 91 -10.48 -4.33 10.37
N SER A 92 -9.39 -4.38 9.59
CA SER A 92 -8.36 -3.34 9.64
C SER A 92 -8.89 -1.97 9.22
N ALA A 93 -9.74 -1.91 8.18
CA ALA A 93 -10.33 -0.67 7.73
C ALA A 93 -11.26 -0.07 8.79
N LYS A 94 -12.12 -0.89 9.42
CA LYS A 94 -12.99 -0.48 10.52
C LYS A 94 -12.19 0.03 11.72
N VAL A 95 -11.15 -0.70 12.14
CA VAL A 95 -10.29 -0.27 13.26
C VAL A 95 -9.61 1.05 12.94
N ASN A 96 -9.07 1.24 11.74
CA ASN A 96 -8.43 2.49 11.34
C ASN A 96 -9.43 3.66 11.33
N LEU A 97 -10.65 3.47 10.81
CA LEU A 97 -11.72 4.46 10.89
C LEU A 97 -12.06 4.84 12.34
N LEU A 98 -12.24 3.84 13.21
CA LEU A 98 -12.56 4.05 14.62
C LEU A 98 -11.47 4.84 15.34
N LEU A 99 -10.20 4.48 15.13
CA LEU A 99 -9.07 5.17 15.73
C LEU A 99 -9.04 6.66 15.35
N ARG A 100 -9.41 7.00 14.11
CA ARG A 100 -9.46 8.40 13.66
C ARG A 100 -10.70 9.16 14.13
N ALA A 101 -11.81 8.46 14.34
CA ALA A 101 -13.00 9.04 14.94
C ALA A 101 -12.79 9.40 16.42
N SER A 102 -11.96 8.65 17.14
CA SER A 102 -11.67 8.87 18.57
C SER A 102 -10.71 10.02 18.90
N VAL A 103 -10.09 10.66 17.89
CA VAL A 103 -9.12 11.77 18.09
C VAL A 103 -9.70 13.14 17.71
N ARG A 104 -11.02 13.22 17.49
CA ARG A 104 -11.79 14.46 17.32
C ARG A 104 -12.52 14.81 18.60
#